data_AF-F2F7C3-F1
#
_entry.id   AF-F2F7C3-F1
#
_cell.length_a   1.000
_cell.length_b   1.000
_cell.length_c   1.000
_cell.angle_alpha   90.00
_cell.angle_beta   90.00
_cell.angle_gamma   90.00
#
_symmetry.space_group_name_H-M   'P 1'
#
loop_
_entity.id
_entity.type
_entity.pdbx_description
1 polymer ?
#
loop_
_entity_poly.entity_id
_entity_poly.type
_entity_poly.pdbx_seq_one_letter_code
_entity_poly.pdbx_strand_id
1 'polypeptide(L)'
;MKVRTRWLVVPIVLTVAVVIAAVYGLNYFNVEKPTAGYDYKEQLFKEDELGVVEITVSDSNWNKILDNPTAEEYVEATVTINGEAYDNVGVRAKGNSSLSSVANSDSERYSLKVDFAQYDTNQTFYGLEKINLNNNFSDTTQMKEFVSYELMEQVGIVTPAHSYVKVLVNGEYYGLMLAVEEIGEAFAKTNFGSTEGFIFKPEGDGSDLAYISDDTDDYAGIFDEVKMNKKTAEKNSNVVNMLKEISEGDTSSVNIDEAARYFALNTALVSMDSYQGSFKHNYYLYEDENGQFSVIPWDYNMSFGGFTGGGGRPDGKVNADAGQNNEAQTEEPTNNPPKINGDMGGGGMMLNETIITDSNINFSITEPVSGTTVDARPLLKIILENEEARALYDGYLEKIAAEILTEQNVLAITTKLQDLLQEAVEEDPSKFATTEQFLAGVSGEQSLPEFAKQRSESILKQLAGEIEGVSGAGSGFGGAPGGEMNGEMSEMNGQALPDFGNNGQGNANQGSGNRPQRNGQLPANGENGAQGGPPEMNGELSNFENMPQMNGMPGQQRTNDAATGSSKQTIIILAASFAAVIIAIGAVVILSRRKYKKG
;
A
#
# COMPACT_ATOMS: atom_id res chain seq x y z
N MET A 1 -13.04 33.41 70.52
CA MET A 1 -13.14 34.66 69.72
C MET A 1 -13.42 34.25 68.28
N LYS A 2 -14.55 34.66 67.69
CA LYS A 2 -14.94 34.29 66.32
C LYS A 2 -13.88 34.82 65.35
N VAL A 3 -13.07 33.95 64.73
CA VAL A 3 -12.33 34.30 63.51
C VAL A 3 -13.40 34.72 62.52
N ARG A 4 -13.49 36.03 62.22
CA ARG A 4 -14.51 36.55 61.29
C ARG A 4 -14.28 35.83 59.97
N THR A 5 -15.23 34.98 59.56
CA THR A 5 -15.18 34.11 58.37
C THR A 5 -14.69 34.83 57.12
N ARG A 6 -14.94 36.15 57.06
CA ARG A 6 -14.42 37.09 56.05
C ARG A 6 -12.90 37.03 55.83
N TRP A 7 -12.08 36.68 56.83
CA TRP A 7 -10.61 36.63 56.70
C TRP A 7 -10.06 35.31 56.14
N LEU A 8 -10.89 34.26 56.08
CA LEU A 8 -10.56 33.01 55.38
C LEU A 8 -11.10 33.00 53.94
N VAL A 9 -12.26 33.64 53.73
CA VAL A 9 -12.89 33.70 52.40
C VAL A 9 -12.06 34.54 51.41
N VAL A 10 -11.49 35.67 51.86
CA VAL A 10 -10.70 36.55 50.96
C VAL A 10 -9.50 35.86 50.32
N PRO A 11 -8.60 35.16 51.07
CA PRO A 11 -7.49 34.45 50.44
C PRO A 11 -7.95 33.29 49.56
N ILE A 12 -9.02 32.57 49.91
CA ILE A 12 -9.56 31.50 49.07
C ILE A 12 -10.10 32.05 47.75
N VAL A 13 -10.86 33.15 47.79
CA VAL A 13 -11.39 33.81 46.59
C VAL A 13 -10.25 34.36 45.73
N LEU A 14 -9.20 34.91 46.33
CA LEU A 14 -8.00 35.34 45.60
C LEU A 14 -7.26 34.17 44.95
N THR A 15 -7.08 33.05 45.65
CA THR A 15 -6.45 31.86 45.05
C THR A 15 -7.29 31.31 43.90
N VAL A 16 -8.60 31.22 44.06
CA VAL A 16 -9.51 30.79 42.99
C VAL A 16 -9.46 31.76 41.81
N ALA A 17 -9.44 33.08 42.06
CA ALA A 17 -9.32 34.08 40.99
C ALA A 17 -7.98 33.99 40.25
N VAL A 18 -6.86 33.70 40.94
CA VAL A 18 -5.54 33.51 40.32
C VAL A 18 -5.50 32.22 39.51
N VAL A 19 -6.10 31.13 39.99
CA VAL A 19 -6.21 29.87 39.23
C VAL A 19 -7.07 30.07 37.99
N ILE A 20 -8.21 30.75 38.11
CA ILE A 20 -9.05 31.10 36.97
C ILE A 20 -8.28 31.99 35.98
N ALA A 21 -7.60 33.04 36.45
CA ALA A 21 -6.80 33.90 35.58
C ALA A 21 -5.62 33.16 34.92
N ALA A 22 -5.01 32.17 35.58
CA ALA A 22 -4.00 31.31 34.97
C ALA A 22 -4.59 30.40 33.90
N VAL A 23 -5.76 29.79 34.16
CA VAL A 23 -6.47 28.94 33.20
C VAL A 23 -6.92 29.74 31.97
N TYR A 24 -7.45 30.95 32.15
CA TYR A 24 -7.82 31.83 31.04
C TYR A 24 -6.62 32.52 30.38
N GLY A 25 -5.54 32.76 31.13
CA GLY A 25 -4.30 33.33 30.62
C GLY A 25 -3.55 32.37 29.69
N LEU A 26 -3.62 31.05 29.94
CA LEU A 26 -3.08 30.03 29.03
C LEU A 26 -3.70 30.12 27.62
N ASN A 27 -4.98 30.47 27.51
CA ASN A 27 -5.63 30.71 26.22
C ASN A 27 -5.23 32.06 25.57
N TYR A 28 -4.75 33.04 26.34
CA TYR A 28 -4.35 34.36 25.82
C TYR A 28 -2.91 34.37 25.29
N PHE A 29 -2.04 33.50 25.82
CA PHE A 29 -0.64 33.40 25.41
C PHE A 29 -0.40 32.57 24.15
N ASN A 30 -1.45 32.05 23.50
CA ASN A 30 -1.31 31.16 22.36
C ASN A 30 -0.27 30.05 22.64
N VAL A 31 -0.23 29.55 23.89
CA VAL A 31 0.50 28.32 24.19
C VAL A 31 -0.30 27.26 23.47
N GLU A 32 0.10 26.98 22.23
CA GLU A 32 -0.39 25.84 21.50
C GLU A 32 -0.27 24.66 22.47
N LYS A 33 -1.42 24.07 22.80
CA LYS A 33 -1.39 22.65 23.15
C LYS A 33 -0.56 22.01 22.03
N PRO A 34 0.38 21.08 22.29
CA PRO A 34 0.92 20.31 21.20
C PRO A 34 -0.31 19.70 20.52
N THR A 35 -0.68 20.25 19.36
CA THR A 35 -1.46 19.52 18.39
C THR A 35 -0.68 18.24 18.23
N ALA A 36 -1.32 17.10 18.45
CA ALA A 36 -0.72 15.82 18.11
C ALA A 36 -0.28 15.96 16.64
N GLY A 37 1.01 16.21 16.44
CA GLY A 37 1.59 16.40 15.12
C GLY A 37 1.56 15.06 14.41
N TYR A 38 1.59 15.10 13.09
CA TYR A 38 1.77 13.91 12.27
C TYR A 38 3.28 13.68 12.02
N ASP A 39 4.06 13.64 13.11
CA ASP A 39 5.53 13.61 13.09
C ASP A 39 6.07 12.16 13.05
N TYR A 40 5.21 11.17 12.78
CA TYR A 40 5.56 9.75 12.79
C TYR A 40 6.62 9.37 11.75
N LYS A 41 6.69 10.11 10.63
CA LYS A 41 7.66 9.89 9.57
C LYS A 41 9.09 10.06 10.12
N GLU A 42 9.32 11.13 10.86
CA GLU A 42 10.61 11.45 11.46
C GLU A 42 11.01 10.52 12.61
N GLN A 43 10.04 9.82 13.23
CA GLN A 43 10.31 8.94 14.38
C GLN A 43 10.68 7.49 13.98
N LEU A 44 10.13 6.98 12.87
CA LEU A 44 10.33 5.60 12.44
C LEU A 44 10.78 5.45 10.99
N PHE A 45 10.20 6.23 10.07
CA PHE A 45 10.36 6.05 8.64
C PHE A 45 11.58 6.78 8.09
N LYS A 46 12.74 6.52 8.69
CA LYS A 46 14.03 7.04 8.25
C LYS A 46 14.72 6.02 7.34
N GLU A 47 14.78 6.30 6.05
CA GLU A 47 15.35 5.42 5.02
C GLU A 47 16.86 5.15 5.15
N ASP A 48 17.59 5.95 5.92
CA ASP A 48 19.03 5.84 6.14
C ASP A 48 19.41 5.25 7.51
N GLU A 49 18.42 4.91 8.33
CA GLU A 49 18.61 4.30 9.64
C GLU A 49 17.83 2.98 9.75
N LEU A 50 18.43 1.99 10.41
CA LEU A 50 17.74 0.75 10.74
C LEU A 50 16.99 0.94 12.06
N GLY A 51 15.66 1.01 11.99
CA GLY A 51 14.82 1.15 13.18
C GLY A 51 14.75 -0.12 14.00
N VAL A 52 14.22 -0.02 15.22
CA VAL A 52 13.98 -1.16 16.12
C VAL A 52 12.55 -1.12 16.62
N VAL A 53 11.84 -2.23 16.46
CA VAL A 53 10.50 -2.46 16.99
C VAL A 53 10.53 -3.68 17.90
N GLU A 54 10.31 -3.48 19.20
CA GLU A 54 10.24 -4.56 20.18
C GLU A 54 8.79 -4.79 20.62
N ILE A 55 8.32 -6.01 20.49
CA ILE A 55 6.97 -6.44 20.87
C ILE A 55 7.10 -7.31 22.12
N THR A 56 6.63 -6.80 23.25
CA THR A 56 6.51 -7.56 24.50
C THR A 56 5.08 -8.05 24.65
N VAL A 57 4.89 -9.37 24.61
CA VAL A 57 3.59 -10.03 24.54
C VAL A 57 3.59 -11.30 25.36
N SER A 58 2.50 -11.60 26.07
CA SER A 58 2.42 -12.87 26.82
C SER A 58 2.45 -14.08 25.88
N ASP A 59 3.08 -15.19 26.31
CA ASP A 59 3.11 -16.43 25.52
C ASP A 59 1.71 -16.88 25.09
N SER A 60 0.72 -16.73 25.96
CA SER A 60 -0.67 -17.07 25.64
C SER A 60 -1.26 -16.21 24.53
N ASN A 61 -0.86 -14.94 24.41
CA ASN A 61 -1.30 -14.07 23.34
C ASN A 61 -0.51 -14.34 22.06
N TRP A 62 0.81 -14.51 22.16
CA TRP A 62 1.63 -14.83 20.99
C TRP A 62 1.21 -16.15 20.34
N ASN A 63 0.95 -17.18 21.14
CA ASN A 63 0.47 -18.46 20.64
C ASN A 63 -0.88 -18.36 19.92
N LYS A 64 -1.76 -17.41 20.25
CA LYS A 64 -3.00 -17.21 19.46
C LYS A 64 -2.70 -16.75 18.03
N ILE A 65 -1.68 -15.91 17.84
CA ILE A 65 -1.22 -15.51 16.52
C ILE A 65 -0.67 -16.74 15.78
N LEU A 66 0.17 -17.55 16.43
CA LEU A 66 0.82 -18.71 15.80
C LEU A 66 -0.14 -19.88 15.52
N ASP A 67 -1.10 -20.13 16.41
CA ASP A 67 -2.05 -21.25 16.32
C ASP A 67 -3.13 -21.01 15.25
N ASN A 68 -3.48 -19.74 14.99
CA ASN A 68 -4.51 -19.38 14.02
C ASN A 68 -4.22 -18.04 13.31
N PRO A 69 -3.10 -17.93 12.58
CA PRO A 69 -2.63 -16.67 11.99
C PRO A 69 -3.61 -16.09 10.96
N THR A 70 -4.33 -16.96 10.24
CA THR A 70 -5.30 -16.58 9.20
C THR A 70 -6.59 -15.99 9.74
N ALA A 71 -6.85 -16.07 11.05
CA ALA A 71 -7.97 -15.37 11.66
C ALA A 71 -7.69 -13.87 11.86
N GLU A 72 -6.43 -13.44 11.74
CA GLU A 72 -6.02 -12.04 11.85
C GLU A 72 -6.54 -11.40 13.17
N GLU A 73 -6.60 -12.18 14.25
CA GLU A 73 -7.06 -11.69 15.55
C GLU A 73 -5.98 -10.85 16.22
N TYR A 74 -6.34 -9.64 16.63
CA TYR A 74 -5.47 -8.81 17.44
C TYR A 74 -5.29 -9.41 18.83
N VAL A 75 -4.04 -9.37 19.29
CA VAL A 75 -3.68 -9.65 20.68
C VAL A 75 -3.03 -8.41 21.29
N GLU A 76 -3.20 -8.26 22.59
CA GLU A 76 -2.66 -7.14 23.34
C GLU A 76 -1.18 -7.35 23.65
N ALA A 77 -0.37 -6.32 23.39
CA ALA A 77 1.06 -6.26 23.63
C ALA A 77 1.50 -4.85 24.06
N THR A 78 2.72 -4.74 24.60
CA THR A 78 3.47 -3.48 24.67
C THR A 78 4.42 -3.43 23.47
N VAL A 79 4.41 -2.33 22.73
CA VAL A 79 5.30 -2.13 21.57
C VAL A 79 6.24 -0.97 21.86
N THR A 80 7.55 -1.22 21.74
CA THR A 80 8.60 -0.21 21.89
C THR A 80 9.21 0.09 20.54
N ILE A 81 9.11 1.35 20.09
CA ILE A 81 9.71 1.81 18.84
C ILE A 81 10.88 2.73 19.17
N ASN A 82 12.08 2.37 18.74
CA ASN A 82 13.30 3.15 18.94
C ASN A 82 13.51 3.60 20.42
N GLY A 83 13.06 2.77 21.37
CA GLY A 83 13.15 3.02 22.81
C GLY A 83 11.94 3.70 23.46
N GLU A 84 10.93 4.10 22.70
CA GLU A 84 9.67 4.65 23.22
C GLU A 84 8.57 3.57 23.26
N ALA A 85 8.05 3.30 24.46
CA ALA A 85 7.10 2.22 24.72
C ALA A 85 5.64 2.71 24.69
N TYR A 86 4.78 1.89 24.08
CA TYR A 86 3.33 2.07 23.97
C TYR A 86 2.65 0.81 24.51
N ASP A 87 1.82 0.97 25.55
CA ASP A 87 1.05 -0.13 26.15
C ASP A 87 -0.31 -0.30 25.45
N ASN A 88 -0.96 -1.45 25.67
CA ASN A 88 -2.28 -1.76 25.12
C ASN A 88 -2.35 -1.64 23.58
N VAL A 89 -1.30 -2.08 22.90
CA VAL A 89 -1.21 -2.07 21.43
C VAL A 89 -1.72 -3.39 20.88
N GLY A 90 -2.50 -3.31 19.80
CA GLY A 90 -2.92 -4.48 19.04
C GLY A 90 -1.81 -4.97 18.12
N VAL A 91 -1.49 -6.26 18.20
CA VAL A 91 -0.60 -6.93 17.24
C VAL A 91 -1.31 -8.15 16.65
N ARG A 92 -1.17 -8.36 15.34
CA ARG A 92 -1.68 -9.55 14.65
C ARG A 92 -0.82 -9.91 13.45
N ALA A 93 -0.90 -11.15 12.99
CA ALA A 93 -0.46 -11.51 11.65
C ALA A 93 -1.32 -10.78 10.60
N LYS A 94 -0.74 -10.52 9.42
CA LYS A 94 -1.42 -9.90 8.29
C LYS A 94 -0.97 -10.48 6.95
N GLY A 95 -1.77 -10.23 5.92
CA GLY A 95 -1.46 -10.53 4.52
C GLY A 95 -2.53 -11.42 3.90
N ASN A 96 -2.35 -11.76 2.64
CA ASN A 96 -3.22 -12.69 1.93
C ASN A 96 -2.42 -13.93 1.52
N SER A 97 -1.76 -13.89 0.36
CA SER A 97 -0.90 -14.96 -0.15
C SER A 97 0.26 -15.25 0.80
N SER A 98 0.99 -14.22 1.26
CA SER A 98 2.10 -14.36 2.20
C SER A 98 1.67 -14.97 3.54
N LEU A 99 0.54 -14.54 4.09
CA LEU A 99 -0.03 -15.10 5.32
C LEU A 99 -0.36 -16.58 5.16
N SER A 100 -1.09 -16.92 4.10
CA SER A 100 -1.48 -18.29 3.80
C SER A 100 -0.27 -19.18 3.52
N SER A 101 0.74 -18.68 2.78
CA SER A 101 1.95 -19.43 2.48
C SER A 101 2.79 -19.71 3.73
N VAL A 102 2.97 -18.73 4.61
CA VAL A 102 3.71 -18.93 5.87
C VAL A 102 2.95 -19.89 6.79
N ALA A 103 1.63 -19.73 6.93
CA ALA A 103 0.79 -20.61 7.75
C ALA A 103 0.78 -22.09 7.31
N ASN A 104 1.07 -22.34 6.03
CA ASN A 104 1.19 -23.69 5.46
C ASN A 104 2.66 -24.18 5.39
N SER A 105 3.60 -23.49 6.04
CA SER A 105 5.02 -23.82 6.06
C SER A 105 5.51 -24.10 7.49
N ASP A 106 6.81 -24.39 7.64
CA ASP A 106 7.46 -24.46 8.95
C ASP A 106 8.04 -23.10 9.40
N SER A 107 7.77 -22.01 8.67
CA SER A 107 8.16 -20.65 9.06
C SER A 107 7.08 -20.00 9.93
N GLU A 108 7.51 -19.25 10.93
CA GLU A 108 6.65 -18.40 11.77
C GLU A 108 6.84 -16.90 11.46
N ARG A 109 7.55 -16.57 10.36
CA ARG A 109 7.84 -15.19 9.94
C ARG A 109 6.64 -14.57 9.22
N TYR A 110 5.56 -14.33 9.95
CA TYR A 110 4.40 -13.59 9.45
C TYR A 110 4.74 -12.12 9.29
N SER A 111 4.17 -11.48 8.27
CA SER A 111 4.01 -10.03 8.33
C SER A 111 3.12 -9.68 9.53
N LEU A 112 3.40 -8.57 10.21
CA LEU A 112 2.64 -8.13 11.38
C LEU A 112 1.94 -6.79 11.09
N LYS A 113 0.77 -6.59 11.70
CA LYS A 113 0.11 -5.28 11.81
C LYS A 113 0.14 -4.84 13.26
N VAL A 114 0.63 -3.63 13.49
CA VAL A 114 0.67 -2.97 14.79
C VAL A 114 -0.38 -1.87 14.80
N ASP A 115 -1.27 -1.87 15.79
CA ASP A 115 -2.42 -0.98 15.88
C ASP A 115 -2.48 -0.32 17.27
N PHE A 116 -2.01 0.93 17.34
CA PHE A 116 -1.92 1.69 18.58
C PHE A 116 -3.29 2.05 19.15
N ALA A 117 -4.30 2.14 18.28
CA ALA A 117 -5.66 2.55 18.61
C ALA A 117 -6.59 1.36 18.92
N GLN A 118 -6.11 0.12 18.80
CA GLN A 118 -6.92 -1.10 18.94
C GLN A 118 -7.59 -1.24 20.31
N TYR A 119 -6.87 -0.95 21.39
CA TYR A 119 -7.39 -1.06 22.76
C TYR A 119 -7.48 0.28 23.51
N ASP A 120 -6.84 1.34 23.00
CA ASP A 120 -7.04 2.73 23.41
C ASP A 120 -7.24 3.62 22.17
N THR A 121 -8.49 3.97 21.86
CA THR A 121 -8.84 4.73 20.65
C THR A 121 -8.27 6.15 20.61
N ASN A 122 -7.61 6.63 21.67
CA ASN A 122 -6.95 7.95 21.68
C ASN A 122 -5.43 7.84 21.54
N GLN A 123 -4.87 6.63 21.56
CA GLN A 123 -3.45 6.39 21.43
C GLN A 123 -3.06 6.34 19.96
N THR A 124 -1.99 7.07 19.63
CA THR A 124 -1.36 7.07 18.30
C THR A 124 0.15 7.07 18.47
N PHE A 125 0.87 6.58 17.47
CA PHE A 125 2.29 6.79 17.30
C PHE A 125 2.49 8.09 16.53
N TYR A 126 2.65 9.21 17.24
CA TYR A 126 2.84 10.55 16.63
C TYR A 126 1.82 10.85 15.51
N GLY A 127 0.53 10.59 15.78
CA GLY A 127 -0.57 10.81 14.82
C GLY A 127 -0.87 9.63 13.90
N LEU A 128 -0.01 8.61 13.82
CA LEU A 128 -0.26 7.39 13.06
C LEU A 128 -0.91 6.32 13.95
N GLU A 129 -2.02 5.74 13.50
CA GLU A 129 -2.73 4.70 14.25
C GLU A 129 -2.13 3.31 14.04
N LYS A 130 -1.58 3.03 12.85
CA LYS A 130 -1.19 1.68 12.43
C LYS A 130 0.09 1.68 11.62
N ILE A 131 0.89 0.63 11.83
CA ILE A 131 2.11 0.35 11.07
C ILE A 131 2.02 -1.09 10.55
N ASN A 132 2.44 -1.28 9.30
CA ASN A 132 2.61 -2.58 8.69
C ASN A 132 4.06 -2.99 8.76
N LEU A 133 4.34 -4.20 9.25
CA LEU A 133 5.68 -4.79 9.25
C LEU A 133 5.68 -5.92 8.22
N ASN A 134 6.19 -5.63 7.03
CA ASN A 134 6.22 -6.54 5.89
C ASN A 134 7.42 -7.49 6.00
N ASN A 135 7.15 -8.78 5.82
CA ASN A 135 8.16 -9.83 5.85
C ASN A 135 8.88 -10.05 4.50
N ASN A 136 8.53 -9.26 3.47
CA ASN A 136 9.02 -9.32 2.09
C ASN A 136 8.94 -10.73 1.47
N PHE A 137 7.86 -11.46 1.77
CA PHE A 137 7.62 -12.77 1.18
C PHE A 137 7.65 -12.70 -0.37
N SER A 138 8.19 -13.75 -1.01
CA SER A 138 8.41 -13.84 -2.47
C SER A 138 9.44 -12.87 -3.09
N ASP A 139 10.05 -11.97 -2.30
CA ASP A 139 11.15 -11.12 -2.77
C ASP A 139 12.51 -11.65 -2.28
N THR A 140 13.25 -12.28 -3.19
CA THR A 140 14.60 -12.80 -2.93
C THR A 140 15.63 -11.70 -2.67
N THR A 141 15.36 -10.49 -3.14
CA THR A 141 16.23 -9.32 -2.94
C THR A 141 15.92 -8.59 -1.64
N GLN A 142 14.76 -8.82 -1.04
CA GLN A 142 14.16 -8.05 0.06
C GLN A 142 14.04 -6.53 -0.19
N MET A 143 14.34 -6.02 -1.38
CA MET A 143 14.46 -4.60 -1.70
C MET A 143 13.40 -4.07 -2.67
N LYS A 144 12.64 -4.94 -3.36
CA LYS A 144 11.78 -4.53 -4.48
C LYS A 144 10.71 -3.52 -4.08
N GLU A 145 10.06 -3.72 -2.93
CA GLU A 145 9.04 -2.79 -2.44
C GLU A 145 9.65 -1.42 -2.12
N PHE A 146 10.75 -1.39 -1.36
CA PHE A 146 11.48 -0.16 -1.02
C PHE A 146 11.95 0.59 -2.28
N VAL A 147 12.67 -0.10 -3.17
CA VAL A 147 13.19 0.50 -4.41
C VAL A 147 12.05 1.02 -5.29
N SER A 148 10.91 0.33 -5.33
CA SER A 148 9.75 0.79 -6.11
C SER A 148 9.19 2.10 -5.57
N TYR A 149 9.04 2.24 -4.25
CA TYR A 149 8.56 3.49 -3.65
C TYR A 149 9.56 4.64 -3.85
N GLU A 150 10.87 4.40 -3.73
CA GLU A 150 11.89 5.40 -4.04
C GLU A 150 11.80 5.91 -5.49
N LEU A 151 11.60 5.01 -6.46
CA LEU A 151 11.45 5.40 -7.86
C LEU A 151 10.13 6.14 -8.12
N MET A 152 9.06 5.79 -7.40
CA MET A 152 7.77 6.51 -7.44
C MET A 152 7.90 7.94 -6.94
N GLU A 153 8.60 8.15 -5.84
CA GLU A 153 8.83 9.48 -5.28
C GLU A 153 9.63 10.36 -6.25
N GLN A 154 10.63 9.79 -6.94
CA GLN A 154 11.43 10.51 -7.93
C GLN A 154 10.61 10.96 -9.16
N VAL A 155 9.51 10.28 -9.49
CA VAL A 155 8.57 10.75 -10.52
C VAL A 155 7.44 11.61 -9.96
N GLY A 156 7.34 11.77 -8.64
CA GLY A 156 6.31 12.60 -7.99
C GLY A 156 4.99 11.87 -7.74
N ILE A 157 5.02 10.55 -7.57
CA ILE A 157 3.90 9.76 -7.06
C ILE A 157 3.98 9.77 -5.53
N VAL A 158 2.85 10.01 -4.86
CA VAL A 158 2.77 9.91 -3.40
C VAL A 158 2.78 8.44 -2.99
N THR A 159 3.67 8.07 -2.06
CA THR A 159 3.89 6.70 -1.55
C THR A 159 3.70 6.66 -0.02
N PRO A 160 3.38 5.49 0.56
CA PRO A 160 3.49 5.30 2.00
C PRO A 160 4.94 5.52 2.47
N ALA A 161 5.12 6.20 3.60
CA ALA A 161 6.42 6.25 4.25
C ALA A 161 6.90 4.83 4.61
N HIS A 162 8.19 4.56 4.41
CA HIS A 162 8.73 3.22 4.55
C HIS A 162 10.19 3.23 5.04
N SER A 163 10.56 2.26 5.86
CA SER A 163 11.93 2.07 6.35
C SER A 163 12.14 0.65 6.85
N TYR A 164 13.39 0.19 6.91
CA TYR A 164 13.67 -1.13 7.48
C TYR A 164 13.76 -1.07 9.00
N VAL A 165 13.29 -2.15 9.65
CA VAL A 165 13.34 -2.31 11.09
C VAL A 165 13.80 -3.72 11.49
N LYS A 166 14.59 -3.80 12.57
CA LYS A 166 14.76 -5.06 13.31
C LYS A 166 13.56 -5.23 14.23
N VAL A 167 12.82 -6.32 14.05
CA VAL A 167 11.71 -6.67 14.93
C VAL A 167 12.20 -7.66 15.99
N LEU A 168 11.91 -7.38 17.26
CA LEU A 168 12.13 -8.30 18.36
C LEU A 168 10.78 -8.69 18.97
N VAL A 169 10.61 -9.95 19.34
CA VAL A 169 9.45 -10.43 20.08
C VAL A 169 9.95 -11.05 21.39
N ASN A 170 9.51 -10.51 22.52
CA ASN A 170 9.94 -10.91 23.86
C ASN A 170 11.48 -10.94 24.04
N GLY A 171 12.17 -9.97 23.43
CA GLY A 171 13.63 -9.83 23.47
C GLY A 171 14.39 -10.72 22.49
N GLU A 172 13.72 -11.62 21.77
CA GLU A 172 14.32 -12.48 20.74
C GLU A 172 14.20 -11.82 19.36
N TYR A 173 15.24 -11.92 18.53
CA TYR A 173 15.21 -11.35 17.18
C TYR A 173 14.24 -12.13 16.28
N TYR A 174 13.14 -11.47 15.90
CA TYR A 174 12.10 -12.06 15.08
C TYR A 174 12.45 -12.00 13.59
N GLY A 175 13.02 -10.86 13.15
CA GLY A 175 13.51 -10.69 11.78
C GLY A 175 13.64 -9.24 11.33
N LEU A 176 14.30 -9.07 10.18
CA LEU A 176 14.35 -7.82 9.43
C LEU A 176 13.03 -7.62 8.67
N MET A 177 12.34 -6.50 8.87
CA MET A 177 11.08 -6.21 8.19
C MET A 177 11.12 -4.84 7.53
N LEU A 178 10.32 -4.66 6.49
CA LEU A 178 10.02 -3.35 5.95
C LEU A 178 8.82 -2.79 6.71
N ALA A 179 9.03 -1.75 7.51
CA ALA A 179 7.93 -0.97 8.08
C ALA A 179 7.33 -0.10 6.98
N VAL A 180 6.01 -0.16 6.81
CA VAL A 180 5.24 0.62 5.82
C VAL A 180 4.08 1.31 6.54
N GLU A 181 3.94 2.61 6.28
CA GLU A 181 2.83 3.44 6.73
C GLU A 181 1.48 2.83 6.32
N GLU A 182 0.51 2.79 7.24
CA GLU A 182 -0.87 2.46 6.88
C GLU A 182 -1.52 3.64 6.14
N ILE A 183 -2.09 3.37 4.96
CA ILE A 183 -2.87 4.36 4.21
C ILE A 183 -4.20 4.63 4.94
N GLY A 184 -4.39 5.86 5.42
CA GLY A 184 -5.56 6.29 6.17
C GLY A 184 -5.54 7.80 6.44
N GLU A 185 -6.20 8.25 7.53
CA GLU A 185 -6.31 9.67 7.86
C GLU A 185 -4.96 10.37 8.05
N ALA A 186 -4.00 9.71 8.71
CA ALA A 186 -2.66 10.25 8.92
C ALA A 186 -1.93 10.48 7.59
N PHE A 187 -1.98 9.49 6.70
CA PHE A 187 -1.44 9.59 5.35
C PHE A 187 -2.10 10.71 4.55
N ALA A 188 -3.43 10.80 4.56
CA ALA A 188 -4.16 11.84 3.85
C ALA A 188 -3.78 13.23 4.35
N LYS A 189 -3.67 13.37 5.68
CA LYS A 189 -3.35 14.63 6.30
C LYS A 189 -1.94 15.10 5.98
N THR A 190 -0.95 14.20 5.98
CA THR A 190 0.45 14.57 5.72
C THR A 190 0.75 14.80 4.24
N ASN A 191 0.12 14.04 3.35
CA ASN A 191 0.43 14.10 1.92
C ASN A 191 -0.53 14.98 1.10
N PHE A 192 -1.80 15.08 1.49
CA PHE A 192 -2.81 15.88 0.78
C PHE A 192 -3.36 17.06 1.61
N GLY A 193 -2.97 17.16 2.89
CA GLY A 193 -3.34 18.30 3.75
C GLY A 193 -4.76 18.25 4.33
N SER A 194 -5.57 17.27 3.94
CA SER A 194 -6.99 17.15 4.31
C SER A 194 -7.36 15.76 4.81
N THR A 195 -8.38 15.70 5.66
CA THR A 195 -9.02 14.46 6.16
C THR A 195 -10.52 14.42 5.79
N GLU A 196 -10.98 15.36 4.96
CA GLU A 196 -12.40 15.50 4.59
C GLU A 196 -12.79 14.62 3.38
N GLY A 197 -11.80 14.13 2.62
CA GLY A 197 -11.97 13.26 1.46
C GLY A 197 -12.29 11.80 1.80
N PHE A 198 -12.07 10.89 0.85
CA PHE A 198 -12.25 9.45 1.05
C PHE A 198 -11.02 8.67 0.62
N ILE A 199 -10.77 7.54 1.28
CA ILE A 199 -9.76 6.57 0.84
C ILE A 199 -10.43 5.22 0.69
N PHE A 200 -10.33 4.64 -0.50
CA PHE A 200 -10.80 3.29 -0.82
C PHE A 200 -9.61 2.38 -1.07
N LYS A 201 -9.72 1.10 -0.70
CA LYS A 201 -8.78 0.05 -1.12
C LYS A 201 -9.53 -1.00 -1.94
N PRO A 202 -9.83 -0.74 -3.22
CA PRO A 202 -10.67 -1.64 -3.99
C PRO A 202 -10.12 -3.07 -4.02
N GLU A 203 -10.96 -4.05 -3.67
CA GLU A 203 -10.62 -5.47 -3.65
C GLU A 203 -11.83 -6.30 -4.12
N GLY A 204 -11.68 -7.10 -5.17
CA GLY A 204 -12.76 -7.94 -5.69
C GLY A 204 -13.73 -7.20 -6.63
N ASP A 205 -15.02 -7.18 -6.30
CA ASP A 205 -16.07 -6.63 -7.17
C ASP A 205 -15.96 -5.10 -7.25
N GLY A 206 -15.85 -4.56 -8.47
CA GLY A 206 -15.61 -3.14 -8.72
C GLY A 206 -14.14 -2.71 -8.69
N SER A 207 -13.19 -3.58 -8.30
CA SER A 207 -11.76 -3.20 -8.23
C SER A 207 -11.08 -3.03 -9.60
N ASP A 208 -11.77 -3.37 -10.70
CA ASP A 208 -11.33 -3.05 -12.07
C ASP A 208 -11.72 -1.63 -12.47
N LEU A 209 -12.52 -0.93 -11.67
CA LEU A 209 -13.04 0.41 -11.96
C LEU A 209 -13.91 0.45 -13.23
N ALA A 210 -14.62 -0.64 -13.52
CA ALA A 210 -15.66 -0.63 -14.55
C ALA A 210 -16.99 -0.11 -14.00
N TYR A 211 -17.62 0.80 -14.75
CA TYR A 211 -18.98 1.22 -14.45
C TYR A 211 -19.98 0.11 -14.81
N ILE A 212 -20.81 -0.27 -13.84
CA ILE A 212 -21.86 -1.29 -13.95
C ILE A 212 -23.23 -0.61 -13.89
N SER A 213 -23.48 0.16 -12.83
CA SER A 213 -24.71 0.92 -12.60
C SER A 213 -24.50 2.07 -11.61
N ASP A 214 -25.55 2.85 -11.35
CA ASP A 214 -25.53 3.89 -10.29
C ASP A 214 -25.73 3.29 -8.87
N ASP A 215 -25.91 1.97 -8.72
CA ASP A 215 -26.14 1.28 -7.45
C ASP A 215 -24.81 0.93 -6.75
N THR A 216 -24.61 1.39 -5.52
CA THR A 216 -23.38 1.15 -4.76
C THR A 216 -23.16 -0.32 -4.41
N ASP A 217 -24.24 -1.12 -4.34
CA ASP A 217 -24.18 -2.55 -4.05
C ASP A 217 -23.42 -3.35 -5.13
N ASP A 218 -23.35 -2.83 -6.37
CA ASP A 218 -22.58 -3.44 -7.48
C ASP A 218 -21.05 -3.26 -7.29
N TYR A 219 -20.63 -2.45 -6.31
CA TYR A 219 -19.24 -2.11 -6.04
C TYR A 219 -18.83 -2.45 -4.61
N ALA A 220 -19.30 -3.58 -4.09
CA ALA A 220 -19.00 -4.04 -2.73
C ALA A 220 -17.50 -4.02 -2.42
N GLY A 221 -16.64 -4.41 -3.38
CA GLY A 221 -15.18 -4.37 -3.21
C GLY A 221 -14.57 -2.98 -3.04
N ILE A 222 -15.30 -1.91 -3.34
CA ILE A 222 -14.92 -0.52 -3.06
C ILE A 222 -15.50 -0.09 -1.71
N PHE A 223 -16.82 -0.26 -1.49
CA PHE A 223 -17.52 0.28 -0.34
C PHE A 223 -17.33 -0.52 0.96
N ASP A 224 -16.98 -1.81 0.89
CA ASP A 224 -16.59 -2.58 2.07
C ASP A 224 -15.17 -2.21 2.54
N GLU A 225 -14.31 -1.77 1.62
CA GLU A 225 -12.88 -1.52 1.84
C GLU A 225 -12.50 -0.03 1.96
N VAL A 226 -13.37 0.76 2.59
CA VAL A 226 -13.09 2.19 2.87
C VAL A 226 -12.17 2.36 4.08
N LYS A 227 -11.09 3.13 3.93
CA LYS A 227 -10.05 3.37 4.95
C LYS A 227 -10.12 4.75 5.61
N MET A 228 -10.86 5.69 5.02
CA MET A 228 -11.12 7.01 5.60
C MET A 228 -12.57 7.43 5.31
N ASN A 229 -13.26 7.96 6.32
CA ASN A 229 -14.65 8.42 6.21
C ASN A 229 -15.68 7.35 5.77
N LYS A 230 -15.44 6.08 6.14
CA LYS A 230 -16.29 4.91 5.82
C LYS A 230 -17.78 5.12 6.04
N LYS A 231 -18.19 5.72 7.17
CA LYS A 231 -19.61 5.89 7.54
C LYS A 231 -20.42 6.75 6.57
N THR A 232 -19.75 7.58 5.77
CA THR A 232 -20.40 8.53 4.86
C THR A 232 -20.06 8.28 3.39
N ALA A 233 -19.15 7.34 3.09
CA ALA A 233 -18.64 7.09 1.75
C ALA A 233 -19.75 6.75 0.74
N GLU A 234 -20.62 5.78 1.04
CA GLU A 234 -21.75 5.39 0.17
C GLU A 234 -22.64 6.56 -0.27
N LYS A 235 -22.79 7.56 0.58
CA LYS A 235 -23.70 8.69 0.35
C LYS A 235 -23.00 9.90 -0.28
N ASN A 236 -21.75 10.15 0.11
CA ASN A 236 -21.08 11.42 -0.11
C ASN A 236 -19.89 11.33 -1.09
N SER A 237 -19.40 10.13 -1.40
CA SER A 237 -18.32 9.94 -2.37
C SER A 237 -18.82 10.09 -3.82
N ASN A 238 -17.95 10.58 -4.69
CA ASN A 238 -18.18 10.64 -6.13
C ASN A 238 -17.64 9.42 -6.89
N VAL A 239 -17.20 8.35 -6.21
CA VAL A 239 -16.50 7.24 -6.89
C VAL A 239 -17.34 6.62 -8.00
N VAL A 240 -18.65 6.41 -7.81
CA VAL A 240 -19.53 5.87 -8.86
C VAL A 240 -19.67 6.83 -10.05
N ASN A 241 -19.68 8.15 -9.79
CA ASN A 241 -19.67 9.16 -10.87
C ASN A 241 -18.35 9.12 -11.63
N MET A 242 -17.22 9.00 -10.94
CA MET A 242 -15.89 8.83 -11.57
C MET A 242 -15.86 7.59 -12.47
N LEU A 243 -16.37 6.45 -12.00
CA LEU A 243 -16.45 5.23 -12.82
C LEU A 243 -17.25 5.47 -14.11
N LYS A 244 -18.38 6.16 -13.99
CA LYS A 244 -19.24 6.50 -15.12
C LYS A 244 -18.56 7.44 -16.10
N GLU A 245 -17.95 8.52 -15.60
CA GLU A 245 -17.20 9.49 -16.40
C GLU A 245 -16.09 8.81 -17.19
N ILE A 246 -15.26 7.98 -16.54
CA ILE A 246 -14.21 7.19 -17.21
C ILE A 246 -14.82 6.30 -18.30
N SER A 247 -15.96 5.65 -18.04
CA SER A 247 -16.62 4.79 -19.04
C SER A 247 -17.14 5.56 -20.27
N GLU A 248 -17.36 6.86 -20.13
CA GLU A 248 -17.80 7.78 -21.18
C GLU A 248 -16.62 8.52 -21.84
N GLY A 249 -15.38 8.26 -21.40
CA GLY A 249 -14.18 8.92 -21.91
C GLY A 249 -13.88 10.29 -21.27
N ASP A 250 -14.53 10.61 -20.14
CA ASP A 250 -14.29 11.83 -19.36
C ASP A 250 -13.28 11.55 -18.23
N THR A 251 -12.22 12.35 -18.17
CA THR A 251 -11.16 12.28 -17.16
C THR A 251 -11.27 13.36 -16.09
N SER A 252 -12.33 14.18 -16.08
CA SER A 252 -12.44 15.39 -15.25
C SER A 252 -12.35 15.14 -13.75
N SER A 253 -12.83 13.99 -13.28
CA SER A 253 -12.73 13.58 -11.87
C SER A 253 -11.41 12.90 -11.53
N VAL A 254 -10.53 12.60 -12.48
CA VAL A 254 -9.27 11.91 -12.22
C VAL A 254 -8.10 12.87 -12.38
N ASN A 255 -7.14 12.81 -11.46
CA ASN A 255 -5.83 13.40 -11.68
C ASN A 255 -5.07 12.58 -12.74
N ILE A 256 -5.33 12.88 -14.02
CA ILE A 256 -4.85 12.08 -15.15
C ILE A 256 -3.33 12.09 -15.28
N ASP A 257 -2.69 13.18 -14.87
CA ASP A 257 -1.25 13.35 -14.85
C ASP A 257 -0.59 12.43 -13.81
N GLU A 258 -1.17 12.32 -12.61
CA GLU A 258 -0.71 11.37 -11.59
C GLU A 258 -0.99 9.92 -12.00
N ALA A 259 -2.17 9.63 -12.54
CA ALA A 259 -2.50 8.30 -13.03
C ALA A 259 -1.55 7.86 -14.16
N ALA A 260 -1.19 8.77 -15.09
CA ALA A 260 -0.22 8.49 -16.15
C ALA A 260 1.17 8.16 -15.58
N ARG A 261 1.67 8.87 -14.56
CA ARG A 261 2.91 8.51 -13.85
C ARG A 261 2.82 7.12 -13.23
N TYR A 262 1.73 6.84 -12.52
CA TYR A 262 1.50 5.56 -11.86
C TYR A 262 1.54 4.40 -12.86
N PHE A 263 0.80 4.47 -13.96
CA PHE A 263 0.80 3.40 -14.96
C PHE A 263 2.13 3.30 -15.71
N ALA A 264 2.77 4.42 -16.07
CA ALA A 264 4.06 4.40 -16.76
C ALA A 264 5.11 3.67 -15.91
N LEU A 265 5.16 3.94 -14.60
CA LEU A 265 6.12 3.28 -13.72
C LEU A 265 5.77 1.81 -13.46
N ASN A 266 4.51 1.46 -13.26
CA ASN A 266 4.10 0.05 -13.14
C ASN A 266 4.42 -0.76 -14.41
N THR A 267 4.23 -0.17 -15.60
CA THR A 267 4.65 -0.76 -16.88
C THR A 267 6.16 -0.91 -16.97
N ALA A 268 6.91 0.10 -16.53
CA ALA A 268 8.37 0.06 -16.56
C ALA A 268 8.92 -1.01 -15.61
N LEU A 269 8.35 -1.12 -14.40
CA LEU A 269 8.72 -2.12 -13.41
C LEU A 269 8.12 -3.51 -13.69
N VAL A 270 7.22 -3.65 -14.67
CA VAL A 270 6.47 -4.90 -14.90
C VAL A 270 5.80 -5.38 -13.60
N SER A 271 5.18 -4.44 -12.88
CA SER A 271 4.52 -4.69 -11.60
C SER A 271 3.11 -5.22 -11.83
N MET A 272 3.00 -6.53 -12.05
CA MET A 272 1.75 -7.17 -12.47
C MET A 272 0.88 -7.67 -11.32
N ASP A 273 1.35 -7.59 -10.07
CA ASP A 273 0.50 -7.80 -8.89
C ASP A 273 -0.24 -6.50 -8.52
N SER A 274 -0.73 -5.78 -9.51
CA SER A 274 -1.30 -4.44 -9.40
C SER A 274 -2.60 -4.35 -10.22
N TYR A 275 -3.14 -3.14 -10.37
CA TYR A 275 -4.28 -2.88 -11.24
C TYR A 275 -4.09 -3.45 -12.66
N GLN A 276 -2.88 -3.39 -13.23
CA GLN A 276 -2.59 -3.82 -14.61
C GLN A 276 -2.63 -5.35 -14.82
N GLY A 277 -2.53 -6.13 -13.75
CA GLY A 277 -2.56 -7.59 -13.82
C GLY A 277 -3.93 -8.20 -13.56
N SER A 278 -4.00 -9.52 -13.66
CA SER A 278 -5.25 -10.30 -13.54
C SER A 278 -6.04 -10.03 -12.27
N PHE A 279 -5.38 -9.76 -11.16
CA PHE A 279 -6.03 -9.63 -9.85
C PHE A 279 -6.54 -8.23 -9.52
N LYS A 280 -6.20 -7.20 -10.32
CA LYS A 280 -6.80 -5.85 -10.25
C LYS A 280 -6.87 -5.27 -8.82
N HIS A 281 -5.76 -5.37 -8.07
CA HIS A 281 -5.67 -4.93 -6.66
C HIS A 281 -4.37 -4.16 -6.41
N ASN A 282 -3.98 -4.00 -5.14
CA ASN A 282 -2.74 -3.33 -4.70
C ASN A 282 -2.63 -1.86 -5.14
N TYR A 283 -3.74 -1.15 -4.99
CA TYR A 283 -3.80 0.30 -5.08
C TYR A 283 -4.88 0.83 -4.12
N TYR A 284 -4.78 2.09 -3.76
CA TYR A 284 -5.87 2.84 -3.15
C TYR A 284 -6.33 3.96 -4.08
N LEU A 285 -7.57 4.39 -3.89
CA LEU A 285 -8.08 5.62 -4.46
C LEU A 285 -8.26 6.63 -3.35
N TYR A 286 -7.66 7.80 -3.50
CA TYR A 286 -7.96 8.97 -2.67
C TYR A 286 -8.88 9.92 -3.45
N GLU A 287 -10.04 10.21 -2.89
CA GLU A 287 -10.93 11.27 -3.34
C GLU A 287 -10.69 12.51 -2.48
N ASP A 288 -10.35 13.64 -3.08
CA ASP A 288 -10.23 14.91 -2.38
C ASP A 288 -11.59 15.57 -2.09
N GLU A 289 -11.58 16.69 -1.37
CA GLU A 289 -12.80 17.46 -1.03
C GLU A 289 -13.53 18.08 -2.24
N ASN A 290 -12.90 18.09 -3.42
CA ASN A 290 -13.47 18.57 -4.67
C ASN A 290 -13.97 17.42 -5.57
N GLY A 291 -13.83 16.16 -5.15
CA GLY A 291 -14.18 14.97 -5.93
C GLY A 291 -13.13 14.57 -6.97
N GLN A 292 -11.89 15.03 -6.84
CA GLN A 292 -10.76 14.61 -7.68
C GLN A 292 -10.09 13.36 -7.11
N PHE A 293 -9.82 12.40 -7.97
CA PHE A 293 -9.27 11.08 -7.62
C PHE A 293 -7.79 10.96 -7.97
N SER A 294 -7.03 10.47 -6.99
CA SER A 294 -5.60 10.14 -7.06
C SER A 294 -5.39 8.66 -6.78
N VAL A 295 -4.37 8.05 -7.41
CA VAL A 295 -4.04 6.63 -7.25
C VAL A 295 -2.83 6.51 -6.33
N ILE A 296 -2.98 5.76 -5.24
CA ILE A 296 -1.89 5.52 -4.29
C ILE A 296 -1.39 4.09 -4.46
N PRO A 297 -0.08 3.88 -4.70
CA PRO A 297 0.53 2.56 -4.84
C PRO A 297 0.54 1.78 -3.52
N TRP A 298 0.46 0.45 -3.61
CA TRP A 298 0.55 -0.45 -2.47
C TRP A 298 1.22 -1.78 -2.86
N ASP A 299 1.98 -2.40 -1.94
CA ASP A 299 2.48 -3.77 -2.02
C ASP A 299 3.30 -4.11 -3.29
N TYR A 300 4.54 -3.61 -3.34
CA TYR A 300 5.42 -3.70 -4.50
C TYR A 300 6.50 -4.80 -4.39
N ASN A 301 6.34 -5.78 -3.50
CA ASN A 301 7.30 -6.88 -3.34
C ASN A 301 7.44 -7.76 -4.61
N MET A 302 6.43 -7.78 -5.49
CA MET A 302 6.44 -8.53 -6.75
C MET A 302 6.64 -7.67 -8.01
N SER A 303 7.14 -6.44 -7.84
CA SER A 303 7.63 -5.59 -8.93
C SER A 303 8.91 -6.15 -9.58
N PHE A 304 9.48 -5.44 -10.55
CA PHE A 304 10.62 -5.87 -11.37
C PHE A 304 10.35 -7.22 -12.07
N GLY A 305 9.14 -7.40 -12.60
CA GLY A 305 8.72 -8.68 -13.20
C GLY A 305 8.71 -9.86 -12.22
N GLY A 306 8.66 -9.57 -10.91
CA GLY A 306 8.65 -10.56 -9.84
C GLY A 306 7.38 -11.40 -9.80
N PHE A 307 6.27 -10.88 -10.31
CA PHE A 307 4.99 -11.57 -10.38
C PHE A 307 4.97 -12.62 -11.49
N THR A 308 5.12 -13.89 -11.11
CA THR A 308 4.82 -15.03 -11.98
C THR A 308 3.33 -15.35 -11.81
N GLY A 309 2.51 -14.99 -12.79
CA GLY A 309 1.07 -15.24 -12.79
C GLY A 309 0.74 -16.65 -12.32
N GLY A 310 -0.05 -16.74 -11.24
CA GLY A 310 -0.51 -18.00 -10.70
C GLY A 310 -1.21 -18.80 -11.79
N GLY A 311 -0.53 -19.84 -12.30
CA GLY A 311 -1.11 -20.75 -13.28
C GLY A 311 -2.38 -21.33 -12.68
N GLY A 312 -3.52 -20.89 -13.22
CA GLY A 312 -4.80 -21.48 -12.90
C GLY A 312 -4.71 -23.00 -13.09
N ARG A 313 -5.17 -23.76 -12.11
CA ARG A 313 -5.45 -25.19 -12.33
C ARG A 313 -6.35 -25.28 -13.57
N PRO A 314 -6.02 -26.10 -14.58
CA PRO A 314 -7.04 -26.50 -15.54
C PRO A 314 -8.17 -27.12 -14.72
N ASP A 315 -9.40 -26.66 -14.93
CA ASP A 315 -10.60 -27.24 -14.30
C ASP A 315 -10.52 -28.76 -14.36
N GLY A 316 -10.14 -29.34 -13.22
CA GLY A 316 -10.09 -30.77 -13.01
C GLY A 316 -11.50 -31.29 -12.88
N LYS A 317 -12.27 -31.29 -13.97
CA LYS A 317 -13.29 -32.31 -14.16
C LYS A 317 -12.56 -33.64 -14.27
N VAL A 318 -12.22 -34.21 -13.11
CA VAL A 318 -11.81 -35.60 -13.02
C VAL A 318 -13.04 -36.40 -13.41
N ASN A 319 -13.02 -36.86 -14.66
CA ASN A 319 -13.94 -37.87 -15.15
C ASN A 319 -13.69 -39.11 -14.29
N ALA A 320 -14.57 -39.34 -13.32
CA ALA A 320 -14.56 -40.57 -12.55
C ALA A 320 -15.05 -41.68 -13.48
N ASP A 321 -14.12 -42.34 -14.16
CA ASP A 321 -14.37 -43.67 -14.72
C ASP A 321 -13.29 -44.66 -14.29
N ALA A 322 -13.78 -45.61 -13.51
CA ALA A 322 -13.35 -46.97 -13.25
C ALA A 322 -11.87 -47.37 -13.42
N GLY A 323 -11.29 -47.79 -12.29
CA GLY A 323 -10.11 -48.65 -12.25
C GLY A 323 -9.86 -49.23 -10.87
N GLN A 324 -10.74 -50.13 -10.42
CA GLN A 324 -10.53 -50.94 -9.21
C GLN A 324 -9.21 -51.71 -9.28
N ASN A 325 -8.42 -51.73 -8.19
CA ASN A 325 -8.00 -52.97 -7.53
C ASN A 325 -7.36 -52.73 -6.16
N ASN A 326 -7.70 -53.64 -5.25
CA ASN A 326 -7.43 -53.68 -3.81
C ASN A 326 -5.95 -53.93 -3.46
N GLU A 327 -5.50 -53.46 -2.30
CA GLU A 327 -5.31 -54.31 -1.11
C GLU A 327 -5.01 -53.48 0.15
N ALA A 328 -5.57 -53.92 1.27
CA ALA A 328 -5.61 -53.21 2.54
C ALA A 328 -4.42 -53.58 3.44
N GLN A 329 -3.84 -52.58 4.12
CA GLN A 329 -3.28 -52.77 5.45
C GLN A 329 -3.74 -51.64 6.37
N THR A 330 -4.26 -52.07 7.51
CA THR A 330 -4.89 -51.31 8.59
C THR A 330 -3.83 -50.73 9.54
N GLU A 331 -3.74 -49.42 9.64
CA GLU A 331 -3.24 -48.70 10.82
C GLU A 331 -4.16 -47.50 11.12
N GLU A 332 -4.30 -47.17 12.41
CA GLU A 332 -5.27 -46.22 12.98
C GLU A 332 -5.11 -44.78 12.46
N PRO A 333 -6.18 -43.94 12.49
CA PRO A 333 -6.13 -42.59 11.94
C PRO A 333 -5.40 -41.66 12.90
N THR A 334 -4.13 -41.39 12.64
CA THR A 334 -3.49 -40.16 13.13
C THR A 334 -3.97 -39.00 12.26
N ASN A 335 -4.89 -38.21 12.79
CA ASN A 335 -5.23 -36.90 12.23
C ASN A 335 -4.01 -35.97 12.41
N ASN A 336 -3.10 -35.99 11.43
CA ASN A 336 -2.25 -34.86 11.06
C ASN A 336 -1.70 -35.16 9.65
N PRO A 337 -1.92 -34.30 8.65
CA PRO A 337 -1.25 -34.47 7.37
C PRO A 337 0.27 -34.39 7.59
N PRO A 338 1.07 -35.20 6.87
CA PRO A 338 2.51 -35.18 7.02
C PRO A 338 3.05 -33.81 6.58
N LYS A 339 3.74 -33.12 7.50
CA LYS A 339 4.51 -31.92 7.19
C LYS A 339 5.62 -32.29 6.20
N ILE A 340 5.62 -31.65 5.03
CA ILE A 340 6.62 -31.87 3.99
C ILE A 340 7.81 -30.99 4.34
N ASN A 341 8.90 -31.62 4.79
CA ASN A 341 10.18 -30.97 4.97
C ASN A 341 10.73 -30.51 3.62
N GLY A 342 11.02 -29.21 3.49
CA GLY A 342 12.20 -28.72 2.75
C GLY A 342 12.20 -28.79 1.22
N ASP A 343 11.05 -28.91 0.56
CA ASP A 343 10.93 -28.64 -0.87
C ASP A 343 9.53 -28.08 -1.13
N MET A 344 9.44 -26.85 -1.66
CA MET A 344 8.20 -26.07 -1.83
C MET A 344 7.32 -26.63 -2.97
N GLY A 345 6.98 -27.92 -2.90
CA GLY A 345 6.10 -28.61 -3.84
C GLY A 345 4.64 -28.54 -3.39
N GLY A 346 3.97 -27.41 -3.62
CA GLY A 346 2.53 -27.32 -3.34
C GLY A 346 1.92 -25.93 -3.54
N GLY A 347 1.73 -25.49 -4.78
CA GLY A 347 0.78 -24.41 -5.14
C GLY A 347 0.93 -23.04 -4.46
N GLY A 348 2.01 -22.80 -3.73
CA GLY A 348 2.39 -21.49 -3.20
C GLY A 348 3.24 -20.71 -4.21
N MET A 349 3.20 -19.38 -4.12
CA MET A 349 4.10 -18.51 -4.87
C MET A 349 5.55 -18.88 -4.50
N MET A 350 6.33 -19.34 -5.48
CA MET A 350 7.74 -19.66 -5.28
C MET A 350 8.56 -18.38 -5.09
N LEU A 351 9.72 -18.47 -4.42
CA LEU A 351 10.72 -17.41 -4.46
C LEU A 351 11.14 -17.20 -5.92
N ASN A 352 10.97 -15.99 -6.46
CA ASN A 352 11.32 -15.70 -7.84
C ASN A 352 12.70 -15.05 -7.95
N GLU A 353 13.70 -15.85 -8.33
CA GLU A 353 15.07 -15.41 -8.59
C GLU A 353 15.28 -14.88 -10.01
N THR A 354 14.39 -15.20 -10.96
CA THR A 354 14.57 -14.87 -12.37
C THR A 354 13.64 -13.72 -12.75
N ILE A 355 14.20 -12.50 -12.74
CA ILE A 355 13.47 -11.28 -13.08
C ILE A 355 13.77 -10.77 -14.49
N ILE A 356 14.95 -11.11 -15.04
CA ILE A 356 15.37 -10.78 -16.39
C ILE A 356 15.04 -11.96 -17.31
N THR A 357 13.93 -11.80 -18.02
CA THR A 357 13.46 -12.70 -19.09
C THR A 357 13.09 -11.86 -20.31
N ASP A 358 13.10 -12.44 -21.50
CA ASP A 358 12.70 -11.72 -22.73
C ASP A 358 11.31 -11.09 -22.60
N SER A 359 10.38 -11.78 -21.93
CA SER A 359 9.01 -11.31 -21.73
C SER A 359 8.91 -10.14 -20.75
N ASN A 360 9.73 -10.12 -19.69
CA ASN A 360 9.76 -9.00 -18.74
C ASN A 360 10.48 -7.80 -19.35
N ILE A 361 11.65 -8.00 -19.95
CA ILE A 361 12.44 -6.92 -20.55
C ILE A 361 11.69 -6.26 -21.70
N ASN A 362 11.05 -7.06 -22.57
CA ASN A 362 10.31 -6.55 -23.72
C ASN A 362 8.81 -6.41 -23.45
N PHE A 363 8.36 -6.36 -22.19
CA PHE A 363 6.95 -6.17 -21.87
C PHE A 363 6.36 -4.96 -22.61
N SER A 364 5.18 -5.14 -23.19
CA SER A 364 4.56 -4.13 -24.05
C SER A 364 4.24 -2.84 -23.30
N ILE A 365 4.65 -1.71 -23.87
CA ILE A 365 4.24 -0.39 -23.38
C ILE A 365 2.89 0.07 -23.96
N THR A 366 2.45 -0.52 -25.07
CA THR A 366 1.21 -0.17 -25.78
C THR A 366 0.02 -1.04 -25.35
N GLU A 367 0.28 -2.26 -24.90
CA GLU A 367 -0.68 -3.16 -24.24
C GLU A 367 -0.14 -3.59 -22.88
N PRO A 368 -0.02 -2.66 -21.90
CA PRO A 368 0.71 -2.89 -20.68
C PRO A 368 -0.15 -3.63 -19.63
N VAL A 369 -0.65 -4.80 -20.00
CA VAL A 369 -1.47 -5.67 -19.14
C VAL A 369 -1.00 -7.12 -19.20
N SER A 370 -1.30 -7.90 -18.17
CA SER A 370 -0.99 -9.33 -18.13
C SER A 370 -2.14 -10.17 -17.59
N GLY A 371 -2.44 -11.28 -18.27
CA GLY A 371 -3.55 -12.18 -17.94
C GLY A 371 -4.94 -11.54 -18.03
N THR A 372 -5.03 -10.36 -18.67
CA THR A 372 -6.26 -9.59 -18.89
C THR A 372 -6.13 -8.78 -20.19
N THR A 373 -7.09 -7.88 -20.47
CA THR A 373 -7.06 -6.96 -21.61
C THR A 373 -7.11 -5.52 -21.13
N VAL A 374 -6.65 -4.58 -21.95
CA VAL A 374 -6.77 -3.13 -21.67
C VAL A 374 -8.24 -2.73 -21.50
N ASP A 375 -9.15 -3.32 -22.29
CA ASP A 375 -10.60 -3.08 -22.17
C ASP A 375 -11.17 -3.42 -20.79
N ALA A 376 -10.58 -4.40 -20.11
CA ALA A 376 -10.97 -4.77 -18.75
C ALA A 376 -10.41 -3.83 -17.67
N ARG A 377 -9.69 -2.77 -18.06
CA ARG A 377 -9.02 -1.80 -17.18
C ARG A 377 -9.36 -0.37 -17.60
N PRO A 378 -10.58 0.13 -17.34
CA PRO A 378 -11.08 1.40 -17.89
C PRO A 378 -10.19 2.61 -17.58
N LEU A 379 -9.61 2.69 -16.38
CA LEU A 379 -8.73 3.80 -16.02
C LEU A 379 -7.40 3.78 -16.80
N LEU A 380 -6.85 2.59 -17.07
CA LEU A 380 -5.68 2.47 -17.96
C LEU A 380 -6.09 2.73 -19.42
N LYS A 381 -7.22 2.17 -19.84
CA LYS A 381 -7.75 2.31 -21.20
C LYS A 381 -7.90 3.77 -21.60
N ILE A 382 -8.55 4.58 -20.77
CA ILE A 382 -8.75 6.01 -21.08
C ILE A 382 -7.43 6.76 -21.22
N ILE A 383 -6.40 6.38 -20.46
CA ILE A 383 -5.05 6.94 -20.59
C ILE A 383 -4.41 6.56 -21.92
N LEU A 384 -4.64 5.34 -22.40
CA LEU A 384 -4.05 4.86 -23.65
C LEU A 384 -4.81 5.33 -24.91
N GLU A 385 -6.10 5.60 -24.81
CA GLU A 385 -6.97 6.01 -25.92
C GLU A 385 -7.12 7.53 -26.07
N ASN A 386 -7.05 8.30 -24.98
CA ASN A 386 -7.09 9.76 -25.03
C ASN A 386 -5.72 10.30 -25.45
N GLU A 387 -5.66 11.13 -26.49
CA GLU A 387 -4.41 11.62 -27.08
C GLU A 387 -3.53 12.41 -26.08
N GLU A 388 -4.14 13.28 -25.25
CA GLU A 388 -3.41 14.08 -24.28
C GLU A 388 -2.90 13.22 -23.12
N ALA A 389 -3.75 12.31 -22.59
CA ALA A 389 -3.34 11.39 -21.53
C ALA A 389 -2.27 10.40 -22.02
N ARG A 390 -2.36 9.95 -23.28
CA ARG A 390 -1.38 9.07 -23.89
C ARG A 390 -0.03 9.77 -24.04
N ALA A 391 -0.02 11.04 -24.44
CA ALA A 391 1.19 11.84 -24.51
C ALA A 391 1.86 11.99 -23.12
N LEU A 392 1.08 12.14 -22.05
CA LEU A 392 1.61 12.13 -20.68
C LEU A 392 2.24 10.79 -20.33
N TYR A 393 1.54 9.68 -20.60
CA TYR A 393 2.01 8.33 -20.32
C TYR A 393 3.31 8.00 -21.08
N ASP A 394 3.37 8.25 -22.39
CA ASP A 394 4.57 8.01 -23.21
C ASP A 394 5.74 8.91 -22.78
N GLY A 395 5.46 10.18 -22.45
CA GLY A 395 6.47 11.10 -21.92
C GLY A 395 7.02 10.68 -20.56
N TYR A 396 6.17 10.13 -19.68
CA TYR A 396 6.63 9.56 -18.41
C TYR A 396 7.42 8.27 -18.61
N LEU A 397 7.05 7.40 -19.55
CA LEU A 397 7.87 6.24 -19.91
C LEU A 397 9.26 6.63 -20.39
N GLU A 398 9.37 7.65 -21.26
CA GLU A 398 10.66 8.19 -21.72
C GLU A 398 11.48 8.71 -20.55
N LYS A 399 10.90 9.58 -19.71
CA LYS A 399 11.58 10.13 -18.52
C LYS A 399 12.02 9.03 -17.55
N ILE A 400 11.14 8.07 -17.28
CA ILE A 400 11.44 6.94 -16.39
C ILE A 400 12.61 6.16 -16.94
N ALA A 401 12.58 5.78 -18.21
CA ALA A 401 13.65 4.98 -18.82
C ALA A 401 14.99 5.74 -18.92
N ALA A 402 14.94 7.04 -19.22
CA ALA A 402 16.14 7.85 -19.43
C ALA A 402 16.80 8.33 -18.12
N GLU A 403 16.02 8.58 -17.07
CA GLU A 403 16.51 9.28 -15.87
C GLU A 403 16.32 8.49 -14.57
N ILE A 404 15.24 7.73 -14.43
CA ILE A 404 14.80 7.16 -13.14
C ILE A 404 15.16 5.67 -13.03
N LEU A 405 14.67 4.83 -13.93
CA LEU A 405 14.95 3.39 -13.99
C LEU A 405 16.29 3.11 -14.69
N THR A 406 17.32 3.89 -14.38
CA THR A 406 18.67 3.69 -14.95
C THR A 406 19.47 2.73 -14.09
N GLU A 407 20.41 1.99 -14.70
CA GLU A 407 21.37 1.13 -13.98
C GLU A 407 22.03 1.89 -12.82
N GLN A 408 22.50 3.11 -13.09
CA GLN A 408 23.23 3.92 -12.13
C GLN A 408 22.36 4.37 -10.94
N ASN A 409 21.11 4.76 -11.19
CA ASN A 409 20.22 5.20 -10.12
C ASN A 409 19.80 4.03 -9.24
N VAL A 410 19.34 2.93 -9.85
CA VAL A 410 18.94 1.72 -9.11
C VAL A 410 20.12 1.13 -8.35
N LEU A 411 21.33 1.11 -8.93
CA LEU A 411 22.55 0.68 -8.24
C LEU A 411 22.88 1.55 -7.02
N ALA A 412 22.68 2.86 -7.11
CA ALA A 412 22.91 3.75 -5.98
C ALA A 412 21.97 3.44 -4.80
N ILE A 413 20.69 3.20 -5.09
CA ILE A 413 19.70 2.82 -4.07
C ILE A 413 20.03 1.45 -3.48
N THR A 414 20.26 0.42 -4.31
CA THR A 414 20.53 -0.94 -3.83
C THR A 414 21.86 -1.05 -3.07
N THR A 415 22.87 -0.27 -3.44
CA THR A 415 24.14 -0.22 -2.68
C THR A 415 23.93 0.41 -1.30
N LYS A 416 23.14 1.50 -1.20
CA LYS A 416 22.78 2.11 0.10
C LYS A 416 22.05 1.08 0.99
N LEU A 417 21.12 0.32 0.41
CA LEU A 417 20.40 -0.73 1.14
C LEU A 417 21.32 -1.89 1.53
N GLN A 418 22.27 -2.29 0.68
CA GLN A 418 23.27 -3.29 1.04
C GLN A 418 24.06 -2.84 2.28
N ASP A 419 24.61 -1.62 2.26
CA ASP A 419 25.40 -1.07 3.35
C ASP A 419 24.61 -1.01 4.67
N LEU A 420 23.31 -0.71 4.59
CA LEU A 420 22.42 -0.60 5.74
C LEU A 420 21.97 -1.97 6.30
N LEU A 421 21.69 -2.93 5.42
CA LEU A 421 20.93 -4.13 5.77
C LEU A 421 21.74 -5.41 5.83
N GLN A 422 22.91 -5.48 5.19
CA GLN A 422 23.63 -6.75 5.00
C GLN A 422 23.86 -7.49 6.32
N GLU A 423 24.33 -6.81 7.36
CA GLU A 423 24.53 -7.41 8.70
C GLU A 423 23.20 -7.93 9.28
N ALA A 424 22.12 -7.15 9.17
CA ALA A 424 20.81 -7.55 9.68
C ALA A 424 20.23 -8.75 8.92
N VAL A 425 20.48 -8.85 7.61
CA VAL A 425 20.11 -10.01 6.76
C VAL A 425 20.94 -11.24 7.16
N GLU A 426 22.24 -11.10 7.36
CA GLU A 426 23.12 -12.19 7.81
C GLU A 426 22.67 -12.77 9.16
N GLU A 427 22.35 -11.89 10.10
CA GLU A 427 21.88 -12.23 11.45
C GLU A 427 20.47 -12.81 11.50
N ASP A 428 19.61 -12.50 10.51
CA ASP A 428 18.20 -12.89 10.52
C ASP A 428 18.03 -14.41 10.44
N PRO A 429 17.53 -15.07 11.51
CA PRO A 429 17.38 -16.52 11.54
C PRO A 429 16.14 -17.00 10.78
N SER A 430 15.20 -16.11 10.46
CA SER A 430 13.91 -16.47 9.84
C SER A 430 13.80 -16.04 8.38
N LYS A 431 14.86 -15.45 7.80
CA LYS A 431 14.92 -14.99 6.41
C LYS A 431 14.46 -16.06 5.40
N PHE A 432 13.64 -15.64 4.44
CA PHE A 432 13.21 -16.51 3.33
C PHE A 432 14.31 -16.70 2.27
N ALA A 433 15.08 -15.63 2.02
CA ALA A 433 16.16 -15.61 1.05
C ALA A 433 17.51 -15.59 1.74
N THR A 434 18.54 -16.18 1.13
CA THR A 434 19.91 -16.19 1.67
C THR A 434 20.58 -14.83 1.49
N THR A 435 21.66 -14.60 2.24
CA THR A 435 22.48 -13.38 2.06
C THR A 435 23.05 -13.31 0.65
N GLU A 436 23.43 -14.44 0.04
CA GLU A 436 23.91 -14.48 -1.35
C GLU A 436 22.84 -14.04 -2.34
N GLN A 437 21.58 -14.45 -2.16
CA GLN A 437 20.46 -14.01 -3.00
C GLN A 437 20.19 -12.50 -2.84
N PHE A 438 20.24 -12.00 -1.60
CA PHE A 438 20.15 -10.56 -1.32
C PHE A 438 21.23 -9.77 -2.07
N LEU A 439 22.50 -10.20 -1.96
CA LEU A 439 23.63 -9.57 -2.65
C LEU A 439 23.56 -9.70 -4.18
N ALA A 440 23.05 -10.83 -4.69
CA ALA A 440 22.82 -11.01 -6.12
C ALA A 440 21.80 -10.02 -6.67
N GLY A 441 20.82 -9.58 -5.86
CA GLY A 441 19.88 -8.52 -6.19
C GLY A 441 20.52 -7.15 -6.41
N VAL A 442 21.73 -6.91 -5.87
CA VAL A 442 22.45 -5.63 -5.96
C VAL A 442 23.32 -5.55 -7.21
N SER A 443 24.06 -6.61 -7.56
CA SER A 443 25.06 -6.55 -8.64
C SER A 443 25.24 -7.83 -9.47
N GLY A 444 24.31 -8.79 -9.39
CA GLY A 444 24.30 -10.01 -10.21
C GLY A 444 23.67 -9.85 -11.60
N GLU A 445 23.69 -10.92 -12.40
CA GLU A 445 23.07 -10.96 -13.74
C GLU A 445 21.53 -10.89 -13.71
N GLN A 446 20.92 -11.18 -12.55
CA GLN A 446 19.48 -11.05 -12.29
C GLN A 446 19.20 -9.94 -11.27
N SER A 447 20.09 -8.94 -11.20
CA SER A 447 19.98 -7.84 -10.24
C SER A 447 18.97 -6.78 -10.66
N LEU A 448 18.51 -5.99 -9.69
CA LEU A 448 17.61 -4.86 -9.97
C LEU A 448 18.26 -3.81 -10.89
N PRO A 449 19.56 -3.44 -10.75
CA PRO A 449 20.20 -2.52 -11.69
C PRO A 449 20.32 -3.06 -13.11
N GLU A 450 20.65 -4.35 -13.29
CA GLU A 450 20.74 -4.95 -14.63
C GLU A 450 19.35 -5.06 -15.29
N PHE A 451 18.31 -5.35 -14.51
CA PHE A 451 16.92 -5.25 -14.98
C PHE A 451 16.61 -3.83 -15.46
N ALA A 452 16.93 -2.83 -14.63
CA ALA A 452 16.64 -1.43 -14.90
C ALA A 452 17.28 -0.98 -16.22
N LYS A 453 18.54 -1.33 -16.43
CA LYS A 453 19.28 -1.10 -17.68
C LYS A 453 18.57 -1.69 -18.90
N GLN A 454 18.35 -3.00 -18.91
CA GLN A 454 17.81 -3.69 -20.08
C GLN A 454 16.37 -3.26 -20.38
N ARG A 455 15.57 -3.08 -19.32
CA ARG A 455 14.17 -2.66 -19.45
C ARG A 455 14.06 -1.23 -19.97
N SER A 456 14.87 -0.31 -19.48
CA SER A 456 14.91 1.06 -19.97
C SER A 456 15.34 1.16 -21.43
N GLU A 457 16.35 0.39 -21.85
CA GLU A 457 16.71 0.28 -23.27
C GLU A 457 15.56 -0.25 -24.13
N SER A 458 14.81 -1.25 -23.64
CA SER A 458 13.66 -1.79 -24.35
C SER A 458 12.53 -0.76 -24.48
N ILE A 459 12.19 -0.04 -23.40
CA ILE A 459 11.15 1.01 -23.41
C ILE A 459 11.49 2.09 -24.45
N LEU A 460 12.73 2.59 -24.47
CA LEU A 460 13.14 3.62 -25.43
C LEU A 460 13.06 3.13 -26.88
N LYS A 461 13.44 1.88 -27.15
CA LYS A 461 13.31 1.28 -28.49
C LYS A 461 11.85 1.06 -28.90
N GLN A 462 10.98 0.69 -27.97
CA GLN A 462 9.54 0.56 -28.22
C GLN A 462 8.91 1.93 -28.52
N LEU A 463 9.24 2.98 -27.75
CA LEU A 463 8.79 4.35 -28.00
C LEU A 463 9.27 4.86 -29.37
N ALA A 464 10.49 4.50 -29.78
CA ALA A 464 11.03 4.83 -31.10
C ALA A 464 10.46 3.99 -32.26
N GLY A 465 9.64 2.96 -31.96
CA GLY A 465 9.11 2.02 -32.95
C GLY A 465 10.17 1.08 -33.54
N GLU A 466 11.32 0.92 -32.89
CA GLU A 466 12.41 0.04 -33.35
C GLU A 466 12.15 -1.43 -33.03
N ILE A 467 11.42 -1.71 -31.95
CA ILE A 467 10.99 -3.05 -31.54
C ILE A 467 9.51 -3.04 -31.16
N GLU A 468 8.85 -4.17 -31.33
CA GLU A 468 7.51 -4.40 -30.78
C GLU A 468 7.62 -5.00 -29.37
N GLY A 469 6.70 -4.59 -28.50
CA GLY A 469 6.57 -5.15 -27.16
C GLY A 469 5.87 -6.51 -27.17
N VAL A 470 6.18 -7.32 -26.17
CA VAL A 470 5.54 -8.60 -25.91
C VAL A 470 4.31 -8.36 -25.02
N SER A 471 3.11 -8.60 -25.56
CA SER A 471 1.85 -8.49 -24.81
C SER A 471 1.74 -9.62 -23.78
N GLY A 472 1.37 -9.29 -22.55
CA GLY A 472 0.98 -10.28 -21.53
C GLY A 472 -0.48 -10.76 -21.66
N ALA A 473 -1.21 -10.29 -22.67
CA ALA A 473 -2.60 -10.64 -22.91
C ALA A 473 -2.74 -12.11 -23.33
N GLY A 474 -3.53 -12.90 -22.58
CA GLY A 474 -3.89 -14.28 -22.96
C GLY A 474 -3.10 -15.42 -22.30
N SER A 475 -2.00 -15.14 -21.61
CA SER A 475 -1.28 -16.13 -20.79
C SER A 475 -0.61 -15.44 -19.62
N GLY A 476 -1.09 -15.69 -18.40
CA GLY A 476 -0.41 -15.23 -17.19
C GLY A 476 1.06 -15.66 -17.21
N PHE A 477 1.96 -14.77 -16.79
CA PHE A 477 3.41 -15.00 -16.79
C PHE A 477 3.76 -16.30 -16.03
N GLY A 478 3.88 -17.42 -16.74
CA GLY A 478 4.07 -18.73 -16.12
C GLY A 478 4.43 -19.85 -17.10
N GLY A 479 4.99 -19.51 -18.27
CA GLY A 479 5.57 -20.49 -19.19
C GLY A 479 7.04 -20.74 -18.86
N ALA A 480 7.39 -21.98 -18.51
CA ALA A 480 8.78 -22.42 -18.42
C ALA A 480 9.54 -22.14 -19.75
N PRO A 481 10.87 -21.94 -19.72
CA PRO A 481 11.64 -21.63 -20.92
C PRO A 481 11.67 -22.85 -21.85
N GLY A 482 10.88 -22.79 -22.92
CA GLY A 482 10.74 -23.86 -23.89
C GLY A 482 11.13 -23.40 -25.29
N GLY A 483 12.43 -23.44 -25.58
CA GLY A 483 13.04 -23.70 -26.90
C GLY A 483 12.60 -22.86 -28.10
N GLU A 484 13.53 -22.07 -28.62
CA GLU A 484 13.53 -21.56 -29.99
C GLU A 484 13.10 -22.64 -31.01
N MET A 485 12.10 -22.36 -31.84
CA MET A 485 12.03 -22.88 -33.21
C MET A 485 11.43 -21.83 -34.15
N ASN A 486 12.32 -21.13 -34.86
CA ASN A 486 12.04 -20.61 -36.18
C ASN A 486 11.67 -21.77 -37.13
N GLY A 487 10.54 -21.66 -37.83
CA GLY A 487 10.17 -22.60 -38.89
C GLY A 487 8.84 -22.27 -39.53
N GLU A 488 8.89 -21.79 -40.76
CA GLU A 488 7.76 -21.59 -41.68
C GLU A 488 6.76 -22.78 -41.66
N MET A 489 5.45 -22.51 -41.63
CA MET A 489 4.55 -23.23 -42.53
C MET A 489 3.20 -22.55 -42.78
N SER A 490 2.87 -22.56 -44.07
CA SER A 490 1.69 -22.07 -44.78
C SER A 490 0.33 -22.59 -44.30
N GLU A 491 -0.69 -21.78 -44.64
CA GLU A 491 -2.06 -22.14 -45.03
C GLU A 491 -2.59 -23.54 -44.64
N MET A 492 -3.56 -23.58 -43.72
CA MET A 492 -4.69 -24.49 -43.87
C MET A 492 -6.01 -23.86 -43.39
N ASN A 493 -7.00 -24.01 -44.26
CA ASN A 493 -8.29 -23.37 -44.27
C ASN A 493 -9.31 -24.10 -43.37
N GLY A 494 -10.14 -23.31 -42.67
CA GLY A 494 -11.54 -23.57 -42.34
C GLY A 494 -11.93 -24.85 -41.61
N GLN A 495 -12.38 -24.71 -40.35
CA GLN A 495 -13.57 -25.42 -39.86
C GLN A 495 -14.19 -24.73 -38.63
N ALA A 496 -15.48 -24.44 -38.75
CA ALA A 496 -16.32 -23.75 -37.78
C ALA A 496 -16.56 -24.58 -36.52
N LEU A 497 -16.61 -23.89 -35.37
CA LEU A 497 -17.08 -24.40 -34.08
C LEU A 497 -18.62 -24.56 -34.10
N PRO A 498 -19.19 -25.68 -33.61
CA PRO A 498 -20.63 -25.81 -33.47
C PRO A 498 -21.14 -25.27 -32.13
N ASP A 499 -22.18 -24.45 -32.24
CA ASP A 499 -23.16 -24.05 -31.24
C ASP A 499 -23.86 -25.27 -30.61
N PHE A 500 -23.95 -25.33 -29.29
CA PHE A 500 -24.82 -26.26 -28.57
C PHE A 500 -25.62 -25.53 -27.50
N GLY A 501 -26.88 -25.28 -27.86
CA GLY A 501 -27.93 -24.83 -26.98
C GLY A 501 -28.29 -25.81 -25.85
N ASN A 502 -28.58 -25.18 -24.72
CA ASN A 502 -29.61 -25.46 -23.73
C ASN A 502 -30.43 -26.77 -23.89
N ASN A 503 -30.39 -27.62 -22.87
CA ASN A 503 -31.56 -28.43 -22.51
C ASN A 503 -31.62 -28.66 -20.99
N GLY A 504 -32.75 -28.27 -20.40
CA GLY A 504 -32.99 -28.32 -18.96
C GLY A 504 -33.63 -29.61 -18.47
N GLN A 505 -33.37 -29.88 -17.19
CA GLN A 505 -34.16 -30.63 -16.20
C GLN A 505 -33.55 -30.19 -14.86
N GLY A 506 -34.23 -29.53 -13.93
CA GLY A 506 -35.59 -29.72 -13.47
C GLY A 506 -35.49 -30.09 -11.98
N ASN A 507 -35.37 -29.12 -11.08
CA ASN A 507 -35.89 -29.29 -9.73
C ASN A 507 -36.36 -27.95 -9.16
N ALA A 508 -37.57 -27.97 -8.63
CA ALA A 508 -38.34 -26.81 -8.21
C ALA A 508 -37.98 -26.39 -6.78
N ASN A 509 -37.86 -25.09 -6.54
CA ASN A 509 -38.41 -24.50 -5.34
C ASN A 509 -38.88 -23.07 -5.62
N GLN A 510 -40.13 -22.78 -5.26
CA GLN A 510 -40.86 -21.56 -5.60
C GLN A 510 -40.69 -20.47 -4.54
N GLY A 511 -40.65 -19.20 -4.97
CA GLY A 511 -40.74 -18.04 -4.07
C GLY A 511 -40.73 -16.69 -4.79
N SER A 512 -41.81 -16.41 -5.54
CA SER A 512 -42.36 -15.10 -6.01
C SER A 512 -41.74 -13.79 -5.45
N GLY A 513 -41.52 -12.71 -6.22
CA GLY A 513 -41.90 -12.43 -7.60
C GLY A 513 -41.66 -10.98 -8.08
N ASN A 514 -41.96 -10.79 -9.37
CA ASN A 514 -42.31 -9.58 -10.13
C ASN A 514 -41.26 -8.46 -10.41
N ARG A 515 -40.64 -8.56 -11.60
CA ARG A 515 -40.42 -7.45 -12.54
C ARG A 515 -41.52 -7.45 -13.61
N PRO A 516 -41.94 -6.30 -14.16
CA PRO A 516 -42.50 -6.23 -15.50
C PRO A 516 -41.52 -5.61 -16.51
N GLN A 517 -41.55 -6.21 -17.70
CA GLN A 517 -40.81 -5.93 -18.93
C GLN A 517 -41.13 -4.55 -19.55
N ARG A 518 -40.17 -4.00 -20.30
CA ARG A 518 -40.47 -3.08 -21.40
C ARG A 518 -39.76 -3.52 -22.67
N ASN A 519 -40.57 -3.61 -23.72
CA ASN A 519 -40.28 -4.06 -25.06
C ASN A 519 -40.03 -2.83 -25.97
N GLY A 520 -39.17 -2.95 -26.98
CA GLY A 520 -39.37 -2.27 -28.27
C GLY A 520 -38.29 -1.31 -28.77
N GLN A 521 -37.59 -1.79 -29.81
CA GLN A 521 -37.38 -1.14 -31.12
C GLN A 521 -36.16 -0.24 -31.38
N LEU A 522 -35.21 -0.83 -32.12
CA LEU A 522 -34.39 -0.24 -33.19
C LEU A 522 -35.25 0.35 -34.32
N PRO A 523 -34.66 1.25 -35.13
CA PRO A 523 -34.48 0.91 -36.54
C PRO A 523 -33.09 1.23 -37.11
N ALA A 524 -32.83 0.62 -38.27
CA ALA A 524 -31.59 0.57 -39.04
C ALA A 524 -31.55 1.57 -40.23
N ASN A 525 -30.41 1.49 -40.95
CA ASN A 525 -29.99 2.07 -42.25
C ASN A 525 -29.16 3.36 -42.15
N GLY A 526 -28.03 3.54 -42.85
CA GLY A 526 -27.32 2.69 -43.81
C GLY A 526 -26.19 3.46 -44.51
N GLU A 527 -25.11 2.72 -44.82
CA GLU A 527 -24.23 2.77 -46.01
C GLU A 527 -23.39 4.00 -46.46
N ASN A 528 -22.10 3.69 -46.69
CA ASN A 528 -21.18 4.06 -47.79
C ASN A 528 -20.00 5.03 -47.52
N GLY A 529 -18.84 4.44 -47.20
CA GLY A 529 -17.64 4.33 -48.06
C GLY A 529 -16.86 5.58 -48.52
N ALA A 530 -15.55 5.62 -48.22
CA ALA A 530 -14.47 5.89 -49.20
C ALA A 530 -13.07 5.75 -48.58
N GLN A 531 -12.15 5.20 -49.38
CA GLN A 531 -10.72 5.01 -49.15
C GLN A 531 -9.93 6.34 -49.14
N GLY A 532 -8.84 6.37 -48.36
CA GLY A 532 -7.78 7.38 -48.48
C GLY A 532 -6.53 6.97 -47.69
N GLY A 533 -5.49 6.51 -48.40
CA GLY A 533 -4.13 6.32 -47.87
C GLY A 533 -3.38 7.65 -47.67
N PRO A 534 -2.14 7.60 -47.15
CA PRO A 534 -1.65 8.48 -46.08
C PRO A 534 -0.95 9.75 -46.58
N PRO A 535 -0.68 10.72 -45.70
CA PRO A 535 0.45 11.63 -45.88
C PRO A 535 1.59 11.32 -44.92
N GLU A 536 2.78 11.22 -45.50
CA GLU A 536 4.10 11.27 -44.88
C GLU A 536 4.24 12.56 -44.03
N MET A 537 4.70 12.44 -42.78
CA MET A 537 5.20 13.58 -42.00
C MET A 537 6.71 13.44 -41.81
N ASN A 538 7.45 14.35 -42.45
CA ASN A 538 8.84 14.65 -42.13
C ASN A 538 8.91 15.28 -40.75
N GLY A 539 9.73 14.70 -39.87
CA GLY A 539 10.04 15.24 -38.56
C GLY A 539 10.90 16.50 -38.66
N GLU A 540 10.42 17.58 -38.05
CA GLU A 540 11.27 18.66 -37.55
C GLU A 540 11.09 18.74 -36.04
N LEU A 541 12.15 18.36 -35.34
CA LEU A 541 12.41 18.58 -33.92
C LEU A 541 12.41 20.08 -33.61
N SER A 542 11.40 20.57 -32.89
CA SER A 542 11.50 21.74 -32.02
C SER A 542 10.15 22.05 -31.36
N ASN A 543 10.03 21.79 -30.05
CA ASN A 543 9.34 22.64 -29.05
C ASN A 543 9.19 21.90 -27.71
N PHE A 544 10.29 21.78 -26.96
CA PHE A 544 10.28 21.30 -25.56
C PHE A 544 10.39 22.46 -24.54
N GLU A 545 10.06 23.69 -24.92
CA GLU A 545 10.20 24.87 -24.04
C GLU A 545 8.91 25.33 -23.33
N ASN A 546 7.80 24.59 -23.43
CA ASN A 546 6.51 24.97 -22.81
C ASN A 546 5.87 23.86 -21.96
N MET A 547 6.64 23.17 -21.14
CA MET A 547 6.07 22.55 -19.94
C MET A 547 5.92 23.61 -18.83
N PRO A 548 4.82 23.60 -18.04
CA PRO A 548 4.69 24.51 -16.90
C PRO A 548 5.86 24.32 -15.95
N GLN A 549 6.57 25.42 -15.63
CA GLN A 549 7.56 25.43 -14.57
C GLN A 549 6.90 25.03 -13.26
N MET A 550 7.44 23.98 -12.61
CA MET A 550 7.12 23.61 -11.24
C MET A 550 7.31 24.82 -10.32
N ASN A 551 6.19 25.41 -9.89
CA ASN A 551 6.19 26.39 -8.81
C ASN A 551 5.97 25.66 -7.49
N GLY A 552 7.09 25.38 -6.82
CA GLY A 552 7.24 25.47 -5.36
C GLY A 552 6.46 24.49 -4.49
N MET A 553 7.06 23.33 -4.22
CA MET A 553 6.99 22.76 -2.87
C MET A 553 7.95 23.56 -1.96
N PRO A 554 7.53 24.05 -0.78
CA PRO A 554 8.45 24.71 0.14
C PRO A 554 9.44 23.68 0.69
N GLY A 555 10.72 23.86 0.38
CA GLY A 555 11.79 23.07 0.96
C GLY A 555 11.82 23.18 2.48
N GLN A 556 11.91 22.02 3.14
CA GLN A 556 12.29 21.92 4.55
C GLN A 556 13.68 22.53 4.76
N GLN A 557 13.73 23.78 5.23
CA GLN A 557 14.94 24.34 5.82
C GLN A 557 15.17 23.68 7.17
N ARG A 558 16.21 22.84 7.23
CA ARG A 558 16.81 22.34 8.47
C ARG A 558 17.12 23.51 9.39
N THR A 559 16.39 23.62 10.50
CA THR A 559 16.83 24.37 11.67
C THR A 559 16.96 23.39 12.82
N ASN A 560 18.20 23.18 13.24
CA ASN A 560 18.55 22.41 14.42
C ASN A 560 18.07 23.17 15.66
N ASP A 561 16.99 22.72 16.28
CA ASP A 561 16.77 22.91 17.72
C ASP A 561 15.95 21.72 18.24
N ALA A 562 16.66 20.74 18.77
CA ALA A 562 16.09 19.56 19.43
C ALA A 562 15.31 19.99 20.68
N ALA A 563 13.98 19.94 20.61
CA ALA A 563 13.09 20.12 21.76
C ALA A 563 13.02 18.82 22.57
N THR A 564 14.01 18.62 23.44
CA THR A 564 13.93 17.63 24.52
C THR A 564 12.92 18.09 25.58
N GLY A 565 11.96 17.23 25.91
CA GLY A 565 11.24 17.09 27.19
C GLY A 565 10.62 18.35 27.80
N SER A 566 9.28 18.36 27.98
CA SER A 566 8.49 19.33 28.76
C SER A 566 9.09 20.73 28.82
N SER A 567 8.60 21.65 27.97
CA SER A 567 9.18 22.99 27.79
C SER A 567 9.67 23.56 29.13
N LYS A 568 10.95 23.94 29.22
CA LYS A 568 11.54 24.51 30.45
C LYS A 568 10.68 25.66 30.99
N GLN A 569 9.97 26.36 30.11
CA GLN A 569 9.00 27.39 30.47
C GLN A 569 7.78 26.85 31.23
N THR A 570 7.21 25.71 30.84
CA THR A 570 6.10 25.06 31.54
C THR A 570 6.50 24.64 32.96
N ILE A 571 7.69 24.05 33.13
CA ILE A 571 8.22 23.68 34.44
C ILE A 571 8.49 24.92 35.30
N ILE A 572 9.03 25.99 34.71
CA ILE A 572 9.28 27.26 35.40
C ILE A 572 7.95 27.91 35.84
N ILE A 573 6.91 27.89 35.00
CA ILE A 573 5.60 28.47 35.32
C ILE A 573 4.91 27.67 36.43
N LEU A 574 4.96 26.33 36.38
CA LEU A 574 4.42 25.48 37.45
C LEU A 574 5.18 25.67 38.77
N ALA A 575 6.51 25.74 38.72
CA ALA A 575 7.35 25.98 39.90
C ALA A 575 7.10 27.37 40.51
N ALA A 576 6.97 28.41 39.69
CA ALA A 576 6.65 29.76 40.13
C ALA A 576 5.25 29.85 40.76
N SER A 577 4.27 29.16 40.17
CA SER A 577 2.90 29.10 40.69
C SER A 577 2.83 28.37 42.03
N PHE A 578 3.57 27.27 42.17
CA PHE A 578 3.64 26.52 43.43
C PHE A 578 4.36 27.33 44.53
N ALA A 579 5.43 28.04 44.19
CA ALA A 579 6.13 28.94 45.11
C ALA A 579 5.22 30.08 45.60
N ALA A 580 4.40 30.67 44.72
CA ALA A 580 3.46 31.73 45.07
C ALA A 580 2.40 31.25 46.08
N VAL A 581 1.90 30.02 45.92
CA VAL A 581 0.95 29.40 46.86
C VAL A 581 1.59 29.16 48.22
N ILE A 582 2.83 28.66 48.28
CA ILE A 582 3.55 28.44 49.54
C ILE A 582 3.80 29.77 50.27
N ILE A 583 4.20 30.82 49.55
CA ILE A 583 4.40 32.16 50.13
C ILE A 583 3.08 32.72 50.68
N ALA A 584 1.97 32.56 49.97
CA ALA A 584 0.65 32.99 50.42
C ALA A 584 0.22 32.25 51.71
N ILE A 585 0.42 30.93 51.78
CA ILE A 585 0.14 30.13 52.98
C ILE A 585 1.03 30.59 54.15
N GLY A 586 2.33 30.79 53.91
CA GLY A 586 3.28 31.26 54.91
C GLY A 586 2.91 32.63 55.47
N ALA A 587 2.49 33.57 54.61
CA ALA A 587 2.03 34.89 55.03
C ALA A 587 0.78 34.82 55.93
N VAL A 588 -0.19 33.95 55.60
CA VAL A 588 -1.39 33.72 56.42
C VAL A 588 -1.03 33.14 57.80
N VAL A 589 -0.08 32.21 57.86
CA VAL A 589 0.39 31.61 59.12
C VAL A 589 1.16 32.63 59.98
N ILE A 590 1.99 33.48 59.39
CA ILE A 590 2.75 34.50 60.12
C ILE A 590 1.82 35.60 60.65
N LEU A 591 0.86 36.04 59.85
CA LEU A 591 -0.10 37.09 60.24
C LEU A 591 -1.08 36.61 61.30
N SER A 592 -1.48 35.33 61.26
CA SER A 592 -2.28 34.73 62.33
C SER A 592 -1.50 34.57 63.64
N ARG A 593 -0.20 34.22 63.59
CA ARG A 593 0.66 34.09 64.79
C ARG A 593 1.04 35.43 65.43
N ARG A 594 1.27 36.51 64.66
CA ARG A 594 1.63 37.83 65.22
C ARG A 594 0.52 38.47 66.07
N LYS A 595 -0.75 38.11 65.87
CA LYS A 595 -1.86 38.59 66.71
C LYS A 595 -2.02 37.84 68.04
N TYR A 596 -1.42 36.65 68.21
CA TYR A 596 -1.42 35.92 69.49
C TYR A 596 -0.36 36.43 70.50
N LYS A 597 0.60 37.25 70.06
CA LYS A 597 1.61 37.86 70.95
C LYS A 597 1.25 39.26 71.46
N LYS A 598 0.07 39.79 71.12
CA LYS A 598 -0.42 41.11 71.56
C LYS A 598 -1.83 41.07 72.19
N GLY A 599 -2.24 39.89 72.69
CA GLY A 599 -3.47 39.70 73.46
C GLY A 599 -3.15 39.17 74.83
#